data_AF-A0A831LD54-F1
#
_entry.id   AF-A0A831LD54-F1
#
_cell.length_a   1.000
_cell.length_b   1.000
_cell.length_c   1.000
_cell.angle_alpha   90.00
_cell.angle_beta   90.00
_cell.angle_gamma   90.00
#
_symmetry.space_group_name_H-M   'P 1'
#
loop_
_entity.id
_entity.type
_entity.pdbx_description
1 polymer ?
#
loop_
_entity_poly.entity_id
_entity_poly.type
_entity_poly.pdbx_seq_one_letter_code
_entity_poly.pdbx_strand_id
1 'polypeptide(L)'
;MKAFLEKAWAGKVTEDDKMGPYPHPKPIDAANYDNGKLILAEQAQVIKGWQSIENWKPDDGEGTRQNYVNVPMLIGQEMGNLLKFQFNGNAVDIAVAAGPDAGVIEFRIDEGDWQKQDLFTKRSVNLHLPWYFTLAAG
;
A
#
# COMPACT_ATOMS: atom_id res chain seq x y z
N MET A 1 36.49 6.27 -6.18
CA MET A 1 35.25 5.65 -5.66
C MET A 1 35.37 4.14 -5.46
N LYS A 2 36.05 3.37 -6.35
CA LYS A 2 36.27 1.91 -6.16
C LYS A 2 36.99 1.53 -4.85
N ALA A 3 38.09 2.21 -4.53
CA ALA A 3 38.91 1.87 -3.37
C ALA A 3 38.24 2.01 -1.98
N PHE A 4 37.13 2.74 -1.87
CA PHE A 4 36.41 2.90 -0.59
C PHE A 4 35.58 1.65 -0.27
N LEU A 5 34.80 1.16 -1.24
CA LEU A 5 33.96 -0.03 -1.06
C LEU A 5 34.80 -1.32 -1.05
N GLU A 6 35.89 -1.38 -1.81
CA GLU A 6 36.79 -2.55 -1.84
C GLU A 6 37.52 -2.79 -0.51
N LYS A 7 37.74 -1.74 0.30
CA LYS A 7 38.46 -1.83 1.58
C LYS A 7 37.54 -1.96 2.79
N ALA A 8 36.24 -1.69 2.65
CA ALA A 8 35.29 -1.70 3.75
C ALA A 8 35.14 -3.08 4.43
N TRP A 9 35.46 -4.16 3.72
CA TRP A 9 35.38 -5.55 4.21
C TRP A 9 36.68 -6.36 3.98
N ALA A 10 37.83 -5.70 3.88
CA ALA A 10 39.12 -6.38 3.67
C ALA A 10 39.67 -7.08 4.93
N GLY A 11 39.04 -6.88 6.11
CA GLY A 11 39.36 -7.57 7.35
C GLY A 11 38.70 -8.94 7.44
N LYS A 12 39.39 -9.92 8.04
CA LYS A 12 38.78 -11.23 8.36
C LYS A 12 37.88 -11.07 9.57
N VAL A 13 36.65 -11.60 9.48
CA VAL A 13 35.75 -11.81 10.63
C VAL A 13 36.51 -12.67 11.64
N THR A 14 36.83 -12.09 12.79
CA THR A 14 37.57 -12.74 13.88
C THR A 14 36.63 -13.56 14.76
N GLU A 15 37.15 -14.46 15.60
CA GLU A 15 36.31 -15.24 16.52
C GLU A 15 35.49 -14.39 17.51
N ASP A 16 35.88 -13.12 17.71
CA ASP A 16 35.16 -12.14 18.52
C ASP A 16 34.04 -11.41 17.77
N ASP A 17 33.98 -11.51 16.43
CA ASP A 17 32.88 -11.03 15.59
C ASP A 17 31.68 -12.01 15.63
N LYS A 18 31.30 -12.43 16.83
CA LYS A 18 30.17 -13.34 17.04
C LYS A 18 28.88 -12.61 16.70
N MET A 19 28.06 -13.22 15.84
CA MET A 19 26.67 -12.77 15.65
C MET A 19 25.91 -12.98 16.97
N GLY A 20 25.79 -11.91 17.74
CA GLY A 20 24.96 -11.83 18.93
C GLY A 20 23.62 -11.17 18.61
N PRO A 21 22.55 -11.46 19.38
CA PRO A 21 21.31 -10.72 19.25
C PRO A 21 21.56 -9.25 19.62
N TYR A 22 21.32 -8.34 18.68
CA TYR A 22 21.28 -6.91 18.96
C TYR A 22 19.85 -6.54 19.34
N PRO A 23 19.56 -6.14 20.58
CA PRO A 23 18.20 -5.76 20.95
C PRO A 23 17.80 -4.51 20.16
N HIS A 24 16.64 -4.57 19.51
CA HIS A 24 16.08 -3.38 18.89
C HIS A 24 15.70 -2.37 19.99
N PRO A 25 15.95 -1.07 19.77
CA PRO A 25 15.45 -0.05 20.67
C PRO A 25 13.92 -0.11 20.70
N LYS A 26 13.32 0.39 21.78
CA LYS A 26 11.86 0.59 21.81
C LYS A 26 11.46 1.51 20.65
N PRO A 27 10.25 1.33 20.08
CA PRO A 27 9.74 2.26 19.08
C PRO A 27 9.80 3.69 19.60
N ILE A 28 10.23 4.61 18.72
CA ILE A 28 10.25 6.05 19.03
C ILE A 28 8.82 6.57 19.19
N ASP A 29 7.91 6.06 18.35
CA ASP A 29 6.49 6.34 18.42
C ASP A 29 5.74 5.05 18.81
N ALA A 30 4.95 5.12 19.87
CA ALA A 30 4.11 4.01 20.30
C ALA A 30 2.93 3.76 19.35
N ALA A 31 2.53 4.76 18.57
CA ALA A 31 1.48 4.70 17.56
C ALA A 31 2.03 4.45 16.15
N ASN A 32 3.21 3.81 16.04
CA ASN A 32 3.78 3.46 14.75
C ASN A 32 3.00 2.34 14.04
N TYR A 33 3.32 2.07 12.77
CA TYR A 33 2.60 1.12 11.91
C TYR A 33 3.13 -0.33 11.98
N ASP A 34 3.88 -0.73 13.01
CA ASP A 34 4.47 -2.07 13.15
C ASP A 34 3.42 -3.21 13.14
N ASN A 35 2.21 -2.91 13.62
CA ASN A 35 1.07 -3.82 13.62
C ASN A 35 0.22 -3.74 12.34
N GLY A 36 0.62 -2.90 11.38
CA GLY A 36 -0.06 -2.72 10.11
C GLY A 36 -0.12 -4.01 9.30
N LYS A 37 -1.26 -4.27 8.66
CA LYS A 37 -1.49 -5.45 7.83
C LYS A 37 -2.09 -5.04 6.51
N LEU A 38 -1.50 -5.50 5.41
CA LEU A 38 -2.14 -5.41 4.11
C LEU A 38 -3.23 -6.47 4.03
N ILE A 39 -4.46 -6.03 3.82
CA ILE A 39 -5.63 -6.90 3.70
C ILE A 39 -5.98 -7.05 2.22
N LEU A 40 -6.26 -8.29 1.81
CA LEU A 40 -6.67 -8.60 0.44
C LEU A 40 -8.04 -7.97 0.15
N ALA A 41 -8.21 -7.47 -1.08
CA ALA A 41 -9.38 -6.71 -1.49
C ALA A 41 -10.69 -7.53 -1.37
N GLU A 42 -10.59 -8.84 -1.52
CA GLU A 42 -11.67 -9.83 -1.42
C GLU A 42 -12.30 -9.91 -0.02
N GLN A 43 -11.63 -9.37 1.02
CA GLN A 43 -12.20 -9.28 2.36
C GLN A 43 -13.16 -8.09 2.51
N ALA A 44 -13.17 -7.15 1.57
CA ALA A 44 -14.14 -6.08 1.56
C ALA A 44 -15.53 -6.60 1.14
N GLN A 45 -16.55 -6.11 1.82
CA GLN A 45 -17.93 -6.38 1.47
C GLN A 45 -18.35 -5.51 0.29
N VAL A 46 -18.39 -6.08 -0.90
CA VAL A 46 -18.96 -5.41 -2.08
C VAL A 46 -20.47 -5.26 -1.92
N ILE A 47 -20.97 -4.02 -1.95
CA ILE A 47 -22.40 -3.71 -1.85
C ILE A 47 -23.00 -3.49 -3.24
N LYS A 48 -22.28 -2.75 -4.11
CA LYS A 48 -22.74 -2.42 -5.46
C LYS A 48 -21.58 -2.16 -6.42
N GLY A 49 -21.61 -2.82 -7.58
CA GLY A 49 -20.86 -2.45 -8.79
C GLY A 49 -19.34 -2.65 -8.79
N TRP A 50 -18.69 -2.76 -7.64
CA TRP A 50 -17.29 -3.21 -7.57
C TRP A 50 -17.15 -4.65 -8.04
N GLN A 51 -16.07 -4.95 -8.76
CA GLN A 51 -15.79 -6.29 -9.30
C GLN A 51 -14.44 -6.78 -8.80
N SER A 52 -14.37 -8.04 -8.37
CA SER A 52 -13.10 -8.70 -8.06
C SER A 52 -12.49 -9.28 -9.32
N ILE A 53 -11.25 -8.90 -9.61
CA ILE A 53 -10.46 -9.40 -10.73
C ILE A 53 -9.19 -10.04 -10.16
N GLU A 54 -9.14 -11.37 -10.19
CA GLU A 54 -8.07 -12.19 -9.59
C GLU A 54 -6.67 -11.90 -10.18
N ASN A 55 -6.61 -11.56 -11.46
CA ASN A 55 -5.36 -11.37 -12.19
C ASN A 55 -5.38 -10.02 -12.91
N TRP A 56 -5.56 -8.94 -12.14
CA TRP A 56 -5.80 -7.62 -12.70
C TRP A 56 -4.62 -7.10 -13.53
N LYS A 57 -4.97 -6.42 -14.62
CA LYS A 57 -4.08 -5.66 -15.50
C LYS A 57 -4.84 -4.44 -16.01
N PRO A 58 -4.16 -3.29 -16.19
CA PRO A 58 -4.79 -2.16 -16.85
C PRO A 58 -5.01 -2.47 -18.33
N ASP A 59 -6.08 -1.90 -18.88
CA ASP A 59 -6.48 -2.04 -20.30
C ASP A 59 -6.09 -0.82 -21.16
N ASP A 60 -5.53 0.22 -20.53
CA ASP A 60 -5.06 1.45 -21.17
C ASP A 60 -3.69 1.30 -21.87
N GLY A 61 -2.96 0.20 -21.62
CA GLY A 61 -1.65 -0.08 -22.19
C GLY A 61 -0.48 0.66 -21.52
N GLU A 62 -0.72 1.35 -20.41
CA GLU A 62 0.32 2.07 -19.67
C GLU A 62 1.21 1.14 -18.84
N GLY A 63 2.37 1.66 -18.45
CA GLY A 63 3.33 0.91 -17.65
C GLY A 63 2.76 0.49 -16.30
N THR A 64 3.24 -0.63 -15.77
CA THR A 64 2.92 -1.11 -14.41
C THR A 64 4.17 -1.33 -13.58
N ARG A 65 4.01 -1.45 -12.26
CA ARG A 65 5.04 -1.92 -11.34
C ARG A 65 4.70 -3.32 -10.84
N GLN A 66 5.74 -4.11 -10.58
CA GLN A 66 5.60 -5.42 -9.95
C GLN A 66 4.84 -5.32 -8.62
N ASN A 67 4.16 -6.40 -8.27
CA ASN A 67 3.29 -6.56 -7.09
C ASN A 67 1.95 -5.80 -7.12
N TYR A 68 1.69 -5.01 -8.17
CA TYR A 68 0.44 -4.29 -8.40
C TYR A 68 -0.13 -4.60 -9.79
N VAL A 69 0.28 -5.73 -10.37
CA VAL A 69 -0.21 -6.27 -11.63
C VAL A 69 -0.13 -7.79 -11.55
N ASN A 70 -1.06 -8.49 -12.17
CA ASN A 70 -1.25 -9.94 -12.00
C ASN A 70 -1.57 -10.35 -10.56
N VAL A 71 -2.34 -9.53 -9.85
CA VAL A 71 -2.77 -9.77 -8.47
C VAL A 71 -4.27 -9.49 -8.35
N PRO A 72 -4.94 -10.03 -7.31
CA PRO A 72 -6.34 -9.73 -7.07
C PRO A 72 -6.56 -8.24 -6.79
N MET A 73 -7.56 -7.65 -7.45
CA MET A 73 -7.96 -6.27 -7.20
C MET A 73 -9.49 -6.12 -7.25
N LEU A 74 -9.99 -5.19 -6.44
CA LEU A 74 -11.34 -4.68 -6.57
C LEU A 74 -11.34 -3.46 -7.50
N ILE A 75 -12.15 -3.52 -8.56
CA ILE A 75 -12.24 -2.49 -9.59
C ILE A 75 -13.62 -1.84 -9.58
N GLY A 76 -13.65 -0.52 -9.55
CA GLY A 76 -14.86 0.29 -9.62
C GLY A 76 -14.73 1.34 -10.71
N GLN A 77 -15.49 1.19 -11.80
CA GLN A 77 -15.43 2.07 -12.98
C GLN A 77 -16.63 3.03 -13.08
N GLU A 78 -17.65 2.84 -12.23
CA GLU A 78 -18.88 3.62 -12.28
C GLU A 78 -19.11 4.40 -10.99
N MET A 79 -19.68 5.60 -11.13
CA MET A 79 -20.10 6.41 -9.99
C MET A 79 -21.19 5.69 -9.18
N GLY A 80 -21.09 5.76 -7.85
CA GLY A 80 -22.05 5.11 -6.96
C GLY A 80 -21.78 3.62 -6.72
N ASN A 81 -20.65 3.08 -7.21
CA ASN A 81 -20.13 1.80 -6.76
C ASN A 81 -19.75 1.89 -5.28
N LEU A 82 -20.20 0.92 -4.48
CA LEU A 82 -20.11 0.95 -3.03
C LEU A 82 -19.53 -0.35 -2.49
N LEU A 83 -18.59 -0.22 -1.56
CA LEU A 83 -18.10 -1.30 -0.71
C LEU A 83 -18.13 -0.86 0.75
N LYS A 84 -18.04 -1.84 1.65
CA LYS A 84 -17.83 -1.63 3.08
C LYS A 84 -16.68 -2.51 3.55
N PHE A 85 -15.89 -2.00 4.47
CA PHE A 85 -14.80 -2.74 5.06
C PHE A 85 -14.85 -2.56 6.57
N GLN A 86 -14.89 -3.66 7.31
CA GLN A 86 -14.87 -3.66 8.77
C GLN A 86 -13.44 -3.95 9.21
N PHE A 87 -12.90 -3.12 10.10
CA PHE A 87 -11.57 -3.29 10.65
C PHE A 87 -11.56 -3.03 12.15
N ASN A 88 -10.49 -3.49 12.81
CA ASN A 88 -10.18 -3.14 14.19
C ASN A 88 -8.75 -2.62 14.21
N GLY A 89 -8.60 -1.39 14.65
CA GLY A 89 -7.32 -0.70 14.68
C GLY A 89 -7.57 0.80 14.82
N ASN A 90 -6.49 1.56 14.80
CA ASN A 90 -6.50 3.00 14.95
C ASN A 90 -6.11 3.75 13.66
N ALA A 91 -5.80 3.02 12.59
CA ALA A 91 -5.56 3.56 11.26
C ALA A 91 -6.14 2.64 10.18
N VAL A 92 -6.58 3.24 9.08
CA VAL A 92 -7.03 2.54 7.87
C VAL A 92 -6.53 3.28 6.64
N ASP A 93 -5.89 2.52 5.76
CA ASP A 93 -5.32 2.99 4.51
C ASP A 93 -5.97 2.25 3.33
N ILE A 94 -5.91 2.85 2.15
CA ILE A 94 -6.23 2.18 0.89
C ILE A 94 -4.97 2.03 0.04
N ALA A 95 -4.71 0.79 -0.38
CA ALA A 95 -3.65 0.44 -1.33
C ALA A 95 -4.21 0.48 -2.76
N VAL A 96 -3.56 1.20 -3.65
CA VAL A 96 -4.05 1.48 -5.01
C VAL A 96 -2.96 1.25 -6.04
N ALA A 97 -3.33 0.64 -7.16
CA ALA A 97 -2.58 0.76 -8.41
C ALA A 97 -2.94 2.12 -9.04
N ALA A 98 -2.27 3.19 -8.63
CA ALA A 98 -2.65 4.54 -9.01
C ALA A 98 -2.24 4.84 -10.46
N GLY A 99 -3.11 4.61 -11.43
CA GLY A 99 -2.86 4.86 -12.85
C GLY A 99 -3.59 6.08 -13.44
N PRO A 100 -3.55 6.24 -14.77
CA PRO A 100 -4.24 7.33 -15.47
C PRO A 100 -5.77 7.32 -15.27
N ASP A 101 -6.30 6.14 -14.97
CA ASP A 101 -7.71 5.85 -14.68
C ASP A 101 -8.06 5.97 -13.19
N ALA A 102 -7.11 6.32 -12.32
CA ALA A 102 -7.37 6.50 -10.89
C ALA A 102 -8.40 7.62 -10.67
N GLY A 103 -9.50 7.27 -10.01
CA GLY A 103 -10.59 8.20 -9.70
C GLY A 103 -10.50 8.82 -8.31
N VAL A 104 -11.50 9.65 -8.01
CA VAL A 104 -11.74 10.16 -6.65
C VAL A 104 -12.75 9.24 -5.97
N ILE A 105 -12.43 8.80 -4.76
CA ILE A 105 -13.39 8.09 -3.91
C ILE A 105 -14.00 9.04 -2.88
N GLU A 106 -15.24 8.73 -2.49
CA GLU A 106 -15.88 9.28 -1.30
C GLU A 106 -15.92 8.17 -0.24
N PHE A 107 -15.49 8.48 0.99
CA PHE A 107 -15.48 7.53 2.10
C PHE A 107 -15.95 8.20 3.39
N ARG A 108 -16.37 7.38 4.36
CA ARG A 108 -16.63 7.80 5.74
C ARG A 108 -16.33 6.64 6.68
N ILE A 109 -15.93 6.95 7.90
CA ILE A 109 -15.62 5.97 8.97
C ILE A 109 -16.66 6.12 10.07
N ASP A 110 -17.15 4.99 10.60
CA ASP A 110 -18.08 4.93 11.75
C ASP A 110 -19.25 5.92 11.69
N GLU A 111 -19.89 5.99 10.51
CA GLU A 111 -21.02 6.89 10.22
C GLU A 111 -20.72 8.39 10.32
N GLY A 112 -19.45 8.77 10.42
CA GLY A 112 -19.00 10.16 10.39
C GLY A 112 -19.20 10.86 9.05
N ASP A 113 -18.55 12.02 8.92
CA ASP A 113 -18.66 12.86 7.73
C ASP A 113 -18.03 12.21 6.50
N TRP A 114 -18.63 12.48 5.34
CA TRP A 114 -18.08 12.08 4.06
C TRP A 114 -16.84 12.91 3.71
N GLN A 115 -15.78 12.21 3.32
CA GLN A 115 -14.51 12.76 2.89
C GLN A 115 -14.20 12.31 1.47
N LYS A 116 -13.37 13.10 0.76
CA LYS A 116 -12.91 12.80 -0.59
C LYS A 116 -11.43 12.47 -0.56
N GLN A 117 -11.05 11.43 -1.29
CA GLN A 117 -9.65 11.11 -1.56
C GLN A 117 -9.46 10.98 -3.08
N ASP A 118 -8.64 11.86 -3.64
CA ASP A 118 -8.15 11.72 -5.00
C ASP A 118 -7.06 10.63 -5.02
N LEU A 119 -7.29 9.55 -5.75
CA LEU A 119 -6.34 8.44 -5.85
C LEU A 119 -5.29 8.67 -6.95
N PHE A 120 -5.46 9.73 -7.75
CA PHE A 120 -4.49 10.11 -8.76
C PHE A 120 -3.26 10.76 -8.13
N THR A 121 -2.08 10.40 -8.62
CA THR A 121 -0.82 11.03 -8.23
C THR A 121 -0.15 11.69 -9.43
N LYS A 122 0.80 12.59 -9.21
CA LYS A 122 1.61 13.16 -10.31
C LYS A 122 2.32 12.10 -11.17
N ARG A 123 2.55 10.90 -10.63
CA ARG A 123 3.22 9.79 -11.32
C ARG A 123 2.25 8.86 -12.05
N SER A 124 0.96 9.04 -11.83
CA SER A 124 -0.10 8.21 -12.39
C SER A 124 -0.33 8.46 -13.89
N VAL A 125 0.17 9.57 -14.44
CA VAL A 125 -0.04 10.00 -15.84
C VAL A 125 0.30 8.92 -16.87
N ASN A 126 1.40 8.17 -16.66
CA ASN A 126 1.89 7.15 -17.62
C ASN A 126 2.30 5.85 -16.90
N LEU A 127 1.76 5.61 -15.70
CA LEU A 127 2.20 4.50 -14.87
C LEU A 127 1.17 4.16 -13.79
N HIS A 128 0.78 2.90 -13.74
CA HIS A 128 0.11 2.30 -12.58
C HIS A 128 1.15 1.93 -11.54
N LEU A 129 1.25 2.76 -10.48
CA LEU A 129 2.20 2.55 -9.39
C LEU A 129 1.52 2.18 -8.06
N PRO A 130 2.23 1.45 -7.18
CA PRO A 130 1.79 1.23 -5.81
C PRO A 130 1.70 2.56 -5.09
N TRP A 131 0.53 2.87 -4.56
CA TRP A 131 0.36 4.01 -3.69
C TRP A 131 -0.57 3.66 -2.53
N TYR A 132 -0.30 4.26 -1.38
CA TYR A 132 -1.09 4.10 -0.18
C TYR A 132 -1.61 5.48 0.25
N PHE A 133 -2.91 5.56 0.52
CA PHE A 133 -3.53 6.75 1.08
C PHE A 133 -4.08 6.41 2.44
N THR A 134 -3.67 7.16 3.47
CA THR A 134 -4.29 7.07 4.79
C THR A 134 -5.64 7.75 4.76
N LEU A 135 -6.69 6.96 5.00
CA LEU A 135 -8.07 7.44 5.03
C LEU A 135 -8.41 7.98 6.43
N ALA A 136 -7.94 7.31 7.48
CA ALA A 136 -8.05 7.78 8.86
C ALA A 136 -6.91 7.22 9.72
N ALA A 137 -6.49 7.98 10.74
CA ALA A 137 -5.56 7.56 11.78
C ALA A 137 -5.85 8.34 13.08
N GLY A 138 -5.61 7.74 14.26
CA GLY A 138 -5.87 8.35 15.57
C GLY A 138 -5.23 7.63 16.76
#